data_AF-A0A6G3ZQW5-F1
#
_entry.id   AF-A0A6G3ZQW5-F1
#
_cell.length_a   1.000
_cell.length_b   1.000
_cell.length_c   1.000
_cell.angle_alpha   90.00
_cell.angle_beta   90.00
_cell.angle_gamma   90.00
#
_symmetry.space_group_name_H-M   'P 1'
#
loop_
_entity.id
_entity.type
_entity.pdbx_description
1 polymer ?
#
loop_
_entity_poly.entity_id
_entity_poly.type
_entity_poly.pdbx_seq_one_letter_code
_entity_poly.pdbx_strand_id
1 'polypeptide(L)' 'MDATTTTEGRTVYVARDEGDRGSKGPFFVVYGDEDRENRYGYLCGNCERIDNAMDSMGRIECNVCGNIRKPTEWDAAHE' A
#
# COMPACT_ATOMS: atom_id res chain seq x y z
N MET A 1 -12.55 1.72 8.10
CA MET A 1 -11.30 1.00 7.79
C MET A 1 -11.33 -0.32 8.52
N ASP A 2 -10.66 -1.35 8.01
CA ASP A 2 -10.55 -2.64 8.70
C ASP A 2 -9.32 -2.63 9.62
N ALA A 3 -9.49 -2.92 10.91
CA ALA A 3 -8.37 -3.05 11.83
C ALA A 3 -7.66 -4.40 11.65
N THR A 4 -6.34 -4.39 11.69
CA THR A 4 -5.51 -5.60 11.68
C THR A 4 -4.24 -5.40 12.49
N THR A 5 -3.47 -6.46 12.68
CA THR A 5 -2.24 -6.44 13.48
C THR A 5 -1.04 -6.80 12.61
N THR A 6 0.00 -5.98 12.67
CA THR A 6 1.27 -6.26 11.98
C THR A 6 2.00 -7.43 12.63
N THR A 7 3.05 -7.94 11.98
CA THR A 7 3.91 -8.99 12.55
C THR A 7 4.64 -8.54 13.83
N GLU A 8 4.79 -7.23 14.03
CA GLU A 8 5.36 -6.61 15.24
C GLU A 8 4.34 -6.38 16.35
N GLY A 9 3.08 -6.80 16.16
CA GLY A 9 2.01 -6.64 17.16
C GLY A 9 1.34 -5.27 17.18
N ARG A 10 1.60 -4.40 16.18
CA ARG A 10 0.98 -3.07 16.09
C ARG A 10 -0.39 -3.15 15.43
N THR A 11 -1.42 -2.55 16.04
CA THR A 11 -2.72 -2.35 15.38
C THR A 11 -2.60 -1.26 14.32
N VAL A 12 -3.11 -1.55 13.13
CA VAL A 12 -3.14 -0.66 11.97
C VAL A 12 -4.48 -0.79 11.26
N TYR A 13 -4.81 0.20 10.42
CA TYR A 13 -6.13 0.35 9.82
C TYR A 13 -6.03 0.38 8.29
N VAL A 14 -6.69 -0.56 7.63
CA VAL A 14 -6.68 -0.70 6.17
C VAL A 14 -7.85 0.06 5.57
N ALA A 15 -7.57 1.01 4.67
CA ALA A 15 -8.58 1.72 3.89
C ALA A 15 -8.84 0.97 2.57
N ARG A 16 -9.80 0.03 2.58
CA ARG A 16 -10.19 -0.73 1.37
C ARG A 16 -10.84 0.14 0.28
N ASP A 17 -11.28 1.34 0.65
CA ASP A 17 -11.75 2.40 -0.26
C ASP A 17 -10.61 3.17 -0.94
N GLU A 18 -9.38 3.08 -0.43
CA GLU A 18 -8.20 3.77 -0.97
C GLU A 18 -7.19 2.75 -1.51
N GLY A 19 -7.43 2.31 -2.75
CA GLY A 19 -6.63 1.29 -3.40
C GLY A 19 -6.10 1.73 -4.76
N ASP A 20 -4.81 1.49 -5.00
CA ASP A 20 -4.20 1.65 -6.31
C ASP A 20 -4.07 0.31 -7.03
N ARG A 21 -4.21 0.31 -8.36
CA ARG A 21 -4.10 -0.90 -9.16
C ARG A 21 -2.66 -1.44 -9.20
N GLY A 22 -2.48 -2.69 -8.78
CA GLY A 22 -1.27 -3.48 -9.03
C GLY A 22 -1.43 -4.50 -10.16
N SER A 23 -0.34 -5.17 -10.51
CA SER A 23 -0.28 -6.18 -11.59
C SER A 23 -1.07 -7.46 -11.29
N LYS A 24 -1.19 -7.85 -10.01
CA LYS A 24 -1.92 -9.05 -9.55
C LYS A 24 -3.17 -8.72 -8.73
N GLY A 25 -3.17 -7.55 -8.09
CA GLY A 25 -4.29 -7.07 -7.28
C GLY A 25 -4.01 -5.64 -6.78
N PRO A 26 -4.98 -4.99 -6.14
CA PRO A 26 -4.81 -3.64 -5.63
C PRO A 26 -3.79 -3.57 -4.48
N PHE A 27 -3.26 -2.39 -4.22
CA PHE A 27 -2.55 -2.02 -2.99
C PHE A 27 -3.39 -1.02 -2.22
N PHE A 28 -3.85 -1.39 -1.02
CA PHE A 28 -4.67 -0.52 -0.17
C PHE A 28 -3.80 0.27 0.80
N VAL A 29 -4.15 1.52 1.08
CA VAL A 29 -3.44 2.33 2.08
C VAL A 29 -3.67 1.77 3.49
N VAL A 30 -2.61 1.73 4.28
CA VAL A 30 -2.64 1.36 5.69
C VAL A 30 -2.28 2.57 6.53
N TYR A 31 -3.08 2.86 7.55
CA TYR A 31 -2.90 3.93 8.51
C TYR A 31 -2.53 3.38 9.89
N GLY A 32 -1.78 4.18 10.66
CA GLY A 32 -1.42 3.88 12.05
C GLY A 32 -2.50 4.27 13.07
N ASP A 33 -3.51 5.00 12.63
CA ASP A 33 -4.64 5.50 13.42
C ASP A 33 -5.95 5.44 12.61
N GLU A 34 -7.08 5.59 13.32
CA GLU A 34 -8.43 5.55 12.73
C GLU A 34 -8.81 6.84 11.98
N ASP A 35 -8.12 7.94 12.27
CA ASP A 35 -8.41 9.27 11.72
C ASP A 35 -7.76 9.52 10.35
N ARG A 36 -6.95 8.56 9.87
CA ARG A 36 -6.19 8.61 8.59
C ARG A 36 -5.09 9.67 8.59
N GLU A 37 -4.56 10.02 9.75
CA GLU A 37 -3.55 11.08 9.87
C GLU A 37 -2.12 10.56 9.70
N ASN A 38 -1.86 9.31 10.11
CA ASN A 38 -0.53 8.69 10.03
C ASN A 38 -0.50 7.55 9.00
N ARG A 39 0.01 7.82 7.79
CA ARG A 39 0.20 6.77 6.80
C ARG A 39 1.29 5.80 7.24
N TYR A 40 0.92 4.53 7.41
CA TYR A 40 1.82 3.47 7.83
C TYR A 40 2.47 2.72 6.66
N GLY A 41 1.69 2.40 5.62
CA GLY A 41 2.19 1.59 4.50
C GLY A 41 1.07 1.14 3.56
N TYR A 42 1.23 -0.05 2.98
CA TYR A 42 0.26 -0.62 2.03
C TYR A 42 -0.02 -2.10 2.29
N LEU A 43 -1.27 -2.51 2.09
CA LEU A 43 -1.68 -3.91 2.07
C LEU A 43 -1.74 -4.38 0.62
N CYS A 44 -1.04 -5.47 0.30
CA CYS A 44 -1.21 -6.16 -0.99
C CYS A 44 -2.55 -6.90 -1.01
N GLY A 45 -3.52 -6.45 -1.79
CA GLY A 45 -4.83 -7.08 -1.92
C GLY A 45 -4.83 -8.45 -2.61
N ASN A 46 -3.71 -8.87 -3.20
CA ASN A 46 -3.58 -10.20 -3.82
C ASN A 46 -3.22 -11.30 -2.81
N CYS A 47 -2.39 -11.01 -1.82
CA CYS A 47 -1.95 -12.00 -0.82
C CYS A 47 -2.20 -11.59 0.63
N GLU A 48 -2.84 -10.44 0.84
CA GLU A 48 -3.22 -9.87 2.13
C GLU A 48 -2.01 -9.70 3.09
N ARG A 49 -0.87 -9.26 2.55
CA ARG A 49 0.35 -8.96 3.32
C ARG A 49 0.68 -7.47 3.31
N ILE A 50 1.07 -6.96 4.48
CA ILE A 50 1.62 -5.63 4.69
C ILE A 50 3.15 -5.77 4.70
N ASP A 51 3.68 -6.16 3.54
CA ASP A 51 5.11 -6.40 3.34
C ASP A 51 5.43 -6.03 1.89
N ASN A 52 5.92 -4.81 1.73
CA ASN A 52 6.22 -4.23 0.43
C ASN A 52 7.41 -3.28 0.51
N ALA A 53 8.20 -3.26 -0.55
CA ALA A 53 9.17 -2.21 -0.81
C ALA A 53 8.49 -1.07 -1.57
N MET A 54 8.89 0.16 -1.28
CA MET A 54 8.55 1.33 -2.07
C MET A 54 9.84 2.05 -2.46
N ASP A 55 9.99 2.40 -3.74
CA ASP A 55 11.11 3.22 -4.19
C ASP A 55 10.78 4.72 -4.16
N SER A 56 11.78 5.56 -4.40
CA SER A 56 11.63 7.03 -4.41
C SER A 56 10.68 7.54 -5.51
N MET A 57 10.39 6.74 -6.53
CA MET A 57 9.44 7.06 -7.60
C MET A 57 8.02 6.59 -7.25
N GLY A 58 7.82 6.01 -6.07
CA GLY A 58 6.55 5.48 -5.62
C GLY A 58 6.20 4.13 -6.23
N ARG A 59 7.08 3.43 -6.95
CA ARG A 59 6.79 2.03 -7.32
C ARG A 59 6.63 1.23 -6.05
N ILE A 60 5.60 0.39 -5.98
CA ILE A 60 5.38 -0.51 -4.85
C ILE A 60 5.53 -1.94 -5.34
N GLU A 61 6.30 -2.74 -4.62
CA GLU A 61 6.44 -4.18 -4.87
C GLU A 61 6.17 -4.96 -3.60
N CYS A 62 5.25 -5.93 -3.66
CA CYS A 62 5.00 -6.84 -2.56
C CYS A 62 6.15 -7.86 -2.47
N ASN A 63 6.85 -7.90 -1.34
CA ASN A 63 8.00 -8.77 -1.11
C ASN A 63 7.61 -10.27 -1.05
N VAL A 64 6.32 -10.58 -0.91
CA VAL A 64 5.84 -11.96 -0.76
C VAL A 64 5.41 -12.58 -2.08
N CYS A 65 4.61 -11.86 -2.88
CA CYS A 65 4.03 -12.42 -4.11
C CYS A 65 4.48 -11.70 -5.39
N GLY A 66 5.30 -10.65 -5.30
CA GLY A 66 5.75 -9.89 -6.47
C GLY A 66 4.61 -9.15 -7.20
N ASN A 67 3.51 -8.81 -6.50
CA ASN A 67 2.55 -7.85 -7.02
C ASN A 67 3.26 -6.50 -7.14
N ILE A 68 3.02 -5.76 -8.23
CA ILE A 68 3.71 -4.49 -8.50
C ILE A 68 2.67 -3.41 -8.82
N ARG A 69 2.72 -2.30 -8.09
CA ARG A 69 2.11 -1.03 -8.49
C ARG A 69 3.18 -0.22 -9.21
N LYS A 70 2.95 0.08 -10.49
CA LYS A 70 3.84 1.01 -11.20
C LYS A 70 3.74 2.40 -10.56
N PRO A 71 4.78 3.24 -10.65
CA PRO A 71 4.64 4.66 -10.36
C PRO A 71 3.38 5.19 -11.05
N THR A 72 2.55 5.94 -10.34
CA THR A 72 1.57 6.80 -11.00
C THR A 72 2.37 7.65 -11.97
N GLU A 73 2.08 7.53 -13.27
CA GLU A 73 2.71 8.36 -14.29
C GLU A 73 2.52 9.81 -13.85
N TRP A 74 3.61 10.39 -13.37
CA TRP A 74 3.69 11.82 -13.34
C TRP A 74 3.91 12.13 -14.82
N ASP A 75 2.84 12.58 -15.49
CA ASP A 75 2.97 13.30 -16.75
C ASP A 75 4.00 14.38 -16.44
N ALA A 76 5.26 14.13 -16.81
CA ALA A 76 6.24 15.16 -16.97
C ALA A 76 5.82 15.95 -18.21
N ALA A 77 4.70 16.66 -18.09
CA ALA A 77 4.44 17.89 -18.80
C ALA A 77 5.43 18.91 -18.23
N HIS A 78 6.69 18.76 -18.59
CA HIS A 78 7.69 19.80 -18.50
C HIS A 78 7.87 20.34 -19.92
N GLU A 79 7.30 21.54 -20.10
CA GLU A 79 7.59 22.62 -21.07
C GLU A 79 7.76 22.33 -22.57
#